data_AF-A0A103DZH5-F1
#
_entry.id   AF-A0A103DZH5-F1
#
_cell.length_a   1.000
_cell.length_b   1.000
_cell.length_c   1.000
_cell.angle_alpha   90.00
_cell.angle_beta   90.00
_cell.angle_gamma   90.00
#
_symmetry.space_group_name_H-M   'P 1'
#
loop_
_entity.id
_entity.type
_entity.pdbx_description
1 polymer ?
#
loop_
_entity_poly.entity_id
_entity_poly.type
_entity_poly.pdbx_seq_one_letter_code
_entity_poly.pdbx_strand_id
1 'polypeptide(L)'
;MTGLIERLLAWRSSKVDISPYLLRDEEGYPFTRGKLRSGFDKARELVGIDKAKFPFRDLRVRGVTHRTIDEGWKAGQHLAGHSGLGMRMRYVCGARAVKRSR
;
A
#
# COMPACT_ATOMS: atom_id res chain seq x y z
N MET A 1 -15.01 -3.99 -8.33
CA MET A 1 -14.41 -3.61 -7.03
C MET A 1 -15.41 -3.66 -5.86
N THR A 2 -16.51 -4.42 -5.97
CA THR A 2 -17.62 -4.44 -4.98
C THR A 2 -17.57 -5.61 -3.99
N GLY A 3 -17.08 -6.78 -4.43
CA GLY A 3 -17.18 -8.01 -3.62
C GLY A 3 -16.37 -8.04 -2.31
N LEU A 4 -15.32 -7.22 -2.18
CA LEU A 4 -14.57 -7.13 -0.92
C LEU A 4 -15.36 -6.32 0.13
N ILE A 5 -15.98 -5.23 -0.30
CA ILE A 5 -16.75 -4.35 0.59
C ILE A 5 -17.98 -5.09 1.11
N GLU A 6 -18.69 -5.80 0.22
CA GLU A 6 -19.85 -6.62 0.60
C GLU A 6 -19.48 -7.74 1.59
N ARG A 7 -18.36 -8.43 1.38
CA ARG A 7 -17.85 -9.44 2.34
C ARG A 7 -17.50 -8.84 3.69
N LEU A 8 -16.90 -7.65 3.72
CA LEU A 8 -16.58 -6.96 4.97
C LEU A 8 -17.84 -6.51 5.72
N LEU A 9 -18.86 -6.02 5.00
CA LEU A 9 -20.14 -5.63 5.60
C LEU A 9 -20.92 -6.84 6.14
N ALA A 10 -20.94 -7.97 5.43
CA ALA A 10 -21.56 -9.20 5.89
C ALA A 10 -20.88 -9.75 7.16
N TRP A 11 -19.54 -9.74 7.20
CA TRP A 11 -18.77 -10.12 8.39
C TRP A 11 -19.05 -9.18 9.57
N ARG A 12 -19.15 -7.86 9.32
CA ARG A 12 -19.44 -6.84 10.34
C ARG A 12 -20.78 -7.08 11.06
N SER A 13 -21.77 -7.66 10.38
CA SER A 13 -23.08 -7.94 10.99
C SER A 13 -23.06 -9.12 11.97
N SER A 14 -22.01 -9.97 11.95
CA SER A 14 -21.95 -11.24 12.69
C SER A 14 -21.15 -11.21 13.99
N LYS A 15 -20.27 -10.22 14.19
CA LYS A 15 -19.40 -10.10 15.36
C LYS A 15 -19.58 -8.74 16.04
N VAL A 16 -19.30 -8.70 17.34
CA VAL A 16 -19.43 -7.51 18.18
C VAL A 16 -18.69 -6.34 17.50
N ASP A 17 -19.46 -5.33 17.09
CA ASP A 17 -18.94 -4.14 16.42
C ASP A 17 -18.36 -3.19 17.47
N ILE A 18 -17.20 -3.57 18.03
CA ILE A 18 -16.59 -2.86 19.16
C ILE A 18 -16.00 -1.50 18.71
N SER A 19 -15.62 -1.37 17.44
CA SER A 19 -14.77 -0.27 16.99
C SER A 19 -15.17 0.33 15.64
N PRO A 20 -15.26 1.67 15.48
CA PRO A 20 -15.68 2.29 14.22
C PRO A 20 -14.64 2.22 13.08
N TYR A 21 -13.43 1.69 13.33
CA TYR A 21 -12.35 1.65 12.34
C TYR A 21 -12.59 0.60 11.25
N LEU A 22 -12.09 0.89 10.03
CA LEU A 22 -12.23 0.01 8.86
C LEU A 22 -11.43 -1.29 9.00
N LEU A 23 -10.17 -1.19 9.47
CA LEU A 23 -9.31 -2.34 9.70
C LEU A 23 -9.45 -2.81 11.14
N ARG A 24 -9.79 -4.08 11.30
CA ARG A 24 -10.03 -4.71 12.60
C ARG A 24 -9.33 -6.05 12.67
N ASP A 25 -9.07 -6.50 13.89
CA ASP A 25 -8.67 -7.87 14.13
C ASP A 25 -9.87 -8.80 14.26
N GLU A 26 -9.60 -10.08 14.51
CA GLU A 26 -10.59 -11.15 14.62
C GLU A 26 -11.54 -10.97 15.82
N GLU A 27 -11.13 -10.18 16.80
CA GLU A 27 -11.85 -9.86 18.03
C GLU A 27 -12.68 -8.57 17.89
N GLY A 28 -12.51 -7.81 16.80
CA GLY A 28 -13.25 -6.58 16.50
C GLY A 28 -12.57 -5.31 16.99
N TYR A 29 -11.35 -5.39 17.52
CA TYR A 29 -10.55 -4.25 17.95
C TYR A 29 -9.85 -3.57 16.77
N PRO A 30 -9.50 -2.27 16.91
CA PRO A 30 -8.84 -1.53 15.84
C PRO A 30 -7.46 -2.09 15.55
N PHE A 31 -7.14 -2.23 14.26
CA PHE A 31 -5.86 -2.77 13.85
C PHE A 31 -4.73 -1.78 14.12
N THR A 32 -3.81 -2.16 15.00
CA THR A 32 -2.68 -1.29 15.37
C THR A 32 -1.60 -1.30 14.29
N ARG A 33 -0.78 -0.23 14.26
CA ARG A 33 0.40 -0.16 13.38
C ARG A 33 1.35 -1.35 13.56
N GLY A 34 1.48 -1.85 14.79
CA GLY A 34 2.30 -3.02 15.10
C GLY A 34 1.75 -4.31 14.48
N LYS A 35 0.44 -4.55 14.63
CA LYS A 35 -0.25 -5.71 14.02
C LYS A 35 -0.11 -5.68 12.49
N LEU A 36 -0.27 -4.51 11.86
CA LEU A 36 -0.05 -4.33 10.42
C LEU A 36 1.38 -4.64 10.00
N ARG A 37 2.37 -4.12 10.71
CA ARG A 37 3.77 -4.42 10.39
C ARG A 37 4.09 -5.90 10.53
N SER A 38 3.64 -6.53 11.62
CA SER A 38 3.86 -7.96 11.87
C SER A 38 3.22 -8.83 10.79
N GLY A 39 2.00 -8.51 10.34
CA GLY A 39 1.35 -9.24 9.25
C GLY A 39 2.15 -9.21 7.95
N PHE A 40 2.74 -8.07 7.60
CA PHE A 40 3.60 -7.96 6.42
C PHE A 40 4.94 -8.68 6.58
N ASP A 41 5.51 -8.70 7.78
CA ASP A 41 6.72 -9.47 8.07
C ASP A 41 6.45 -10.98 7.93
N LYS A 42 5.32 -11.47 8.44
CA LYS A 42 4.87 -12.87 8.23
C LYS A 42 4.65 -13.19 6.74
N ALA A 43 4.01 -12.30 6.00
CA ALA A 43 3.81 -12.47 4.56
C ALA A 43 5.14 -12.54 3.79
N ARG A 44 6.16 -11.79 4.24
CA ARG A 44 7.52 -11.88 3.67
C ARG A 44 8.18 -13.21 3.94
N GLU A 45 8.10 -13.70 5.17
CA GLU A 45 8.64 -15.00 5.55
C GLU A 45 8.03 -16.12 4.71
N LEU A 46 6.71 -16.09 4.49
CA LEU A 46 6.01 -17.07 3.65
C LEU A 46 6.46 -17.06 2.18
N VAL A 47 6.84 -15.91 1.64
CA VAL A 47 7.30 -15.76 0.24
C VAL A 47 8.84 -15.84 0.14
N GLY A 48 9.55 -15.97 1.26
CA GLY A 48 11.02 -16.05 1.31
C GLY A 48 11.73 -14.74 0.91
N ILE A 49 11.07 -13.59 1.06
CA ILE A 49 11.66 -12.28 0.71
C ILE A 49 12.30 -11.66 1.94
N ASP A 50 13.59 -11.37 1.86
CA ASP A 50 14.30 -10.63 2.90
C ASP A 50 13.70 -9.22 3.10
N LYS A 51 13.47 -8.87 4.36
CA LYS A 51 12.94 -7.58 4.81
C LYS A 51 13.81 -6.40 4.38
N ALA A 52 15.13 -6.58 4.28
CA ALA A 52 16.03 -5.53 3.81
C ALA A 52 15.84 -5.24 2.31
N LYS A 53 15.50 -6.26 1.52
CA LYS A 53 15.29 -6.14 0.06
C LYS A 53 13.97 -5.49 -0.30
N PHE A 54 12.95 -5.63 0.55
CA PHE A 54 11.64 -5.05 0.33
C PHE A 54 11.17 -4.42 1.63
N PRO A 55 11.28 -3.11 1.87
CA PRO A 55 10.73 -2.46 3.06
C PRO A 55 9.26 -2.05 2.86
N PHE A 56 8.50 -1.83 3.95
CA PHE A 56 7.09 -1.40 3.86
C PHE A 56 6.90 -0.07 3.11
N ARG A 57 7.89 0.82 3.17
CA ARG A 57 7.89 2.08 2.40
C ARG A 57 7.94 1.84 0.89
N ASP A 58 8.52 0.72 0.46
CA ASP A 58 8.62 0.35 -0.95
C ASP A 58 7.25 -0.01 -1.54
N LEU A 59 6.30 -0.52 -0.75
CA LEU A 59 4.91 -0.72 -1.22
C LEU A 59 4.26 0.59 -1.66
N ARG A 60 4.45 1.67 -0.91
CA ARG A 60 3.95 3.00 -1.31
C ARG A 60 4.64 3.48 -2.59
N VAL A 61 5.95 3.28 -2.70
CA VAL A 61 6.73 3.63 -3.90
C VAL A 61 6.21 2.87 -5.12
N ARG A 62 6.11 1.54 -5.00
CA ARG A 62 5.59 0.64 -6.02
C ARG A 62 4.18 1.02 -6.45
N GLY A 63 3.27 1.24 -5.50
CA GLY A 63 1.89 1.65 -5.80
C GLY A 63 1.82 2.97 -6.57
N VAL A 64 2.62 3.96 -6.17
CA VAL A 64 2.73 5.23 -6.90
C VAL A 64 3.37 5.03 -8.28
N THR A 65 4.41 4.21 -8.40
CA THR A 65 5.06 3.88 -9.68
C THR A 65 4.07 3.22 -10.64
N HIS A 66 3.38 2.17 -10.22
CA HIS A 66 2.40 1.45 -11.04
C HIS A 66 1.30 2.40 -11.52
N ARG A 67 0.72 3.19 -10.62
CA ARG A 67 -0.32 4.15 -11.01
C ARG A 67 0.20 5.27 -11.92
N THR A 68 1.45 5.66 -11.77
CA THR A 68 2.11 6.62 -12.67
C THR A 68 2.33 6.04 -14.06
N ILE A 69 2.66 4.75 -14.15
CA ILE A 69 2.85 4.04 -15.42
C ILE A 69 1.50 3.88 -16.13
N ASP A 70 0.47 3.46 -15.40
CA ASP A 70 -0.84 3.11 -15.97
C ASP A 70 -1.68 4.35 -16.33
N GLU A 71 -1.81 5.30 -15.41
CA GLU A 71 -2.72 6.45 -15.51
C GLU A 71 -1.97 7.77 -15.73
N GLY A 72 -0.65 7.72 -15.81
CA GLY A 72 0.20 8.88 -15.97
C GLY A 72 0.51 9.61 -14.67
N TRP A 73 1.37 10.62 -14.81
CA TRP A 73 2.02 11.28 -13.69
C TRP A 73 1.09 11.98 -12.69
N LYS A 74 0.01 12.61 -13.16
CA LYS A 74 -0.92 13.35 -12.29
C LYS A 74 -1.67 12.40 -11.35
N ALA A 75 -2.04 11.21 -11.83
CA ALA A 75 -2.73 10.21 -11.03
C ALA A 75 -1.83 9.64 -9.92
N GLY A 76 -0.58 9.33 -10.24
CA GLY A 76 0.42 8.95 -9.25
C GLY A 76 0.67 10.03 -8.19
N GLN A 77 0.73 11.31 -8.61
CA GLN A 77 0.86 12.44 -7.68
C GLN A 77 -0.33 12.54 -6.72
N HIS A 78 -1.55 12.42 -7.24
CA HIS A 78 -2.77 12.47 -6.45
C HIS A 78 -2.82 11.32 -5.44
N LEU A 79 -2.48 10.09 -5.86
CA LEU A 79 -2.40 8.93 -4.97
C LEU A 79 -1.37 9.11 -3.85
N ALA A 80 -0.24 9.75 -4.14
CA ALA A 80 0.80 9.97 -3.16
C ALA A 80 0.46 11.09 -2.15
N GLY A 81 -0.55 11.92 -2.44
CA GLY A 81 -0.92 13.08 -1.61
C GLY A 81 0.12 14.21 -1.66
N HIS A 82 0.84 14.36 -2.77
CA HIS A 82 1.90 15.36 -2.90
C HIS A 82 1.40 16.65 -3.56
N SER A 83 1.60 17.78 -2.89
CA SER A 83 1.24 19.12 -3.37
C SER A 83 2.21 19.69 -4.42
N GLY A 84 3.50 19.29 -4.43
CA GLY A 84 4.55 19.92 -5.24
C GLY A 84 5.32 19.01 -6.21
N LEU A 85 6.11 19.62 -7.11
CA LEU A 85 6.96 18.98 -8.14
C LEU A 85 8.22 18.30 -7.60
N GLY A 86 8.83 18.86 -6.55
CA GLY A 86 10.16 18.44 -6.09
C GLY A 86 10.23 17.13 -5.30
N MET A 87 9.18 16.72 -4.59
CA MET A 87 9.20 15.48 -3.78
C MET A 87 9.04 14.20 -4.64
N ARG A 88 8.83 14.36 -5.94
CA ARG A 88 8.30 13.35 -6.86
C ARG A 88 9.35 12.44 -7.50
N MET A 89 10.62 12.82 -7.49
CA MET A 89 11.67 12.09 -8.23
C MET A 89 12.20 10.83 -7.51
N ARG A 90 11.75 10.55 -6.28
CA ARG A 90 12.19 9.38 -5.50
C ARG A 90 11.24 8.18 -5.57
N TYR A 91 10.08 8.33 -6.19
CA TYR A 91 9.01 7.32 -6.17
C TYR A 91 8.77 6.60 -7.51
N VAL A 92 9.61 6.83 -8.52
CA VAL A 92 9.64 6.02 -9.75
C VAL A 92 10.87 5.13 -9.67
N CYS A 93 10.67 3.89 -9.23
CA CYS A 93 11.73 2.89 -9.22
C CYS A 93 11.78 2.21 -10.59
N GLY A 94 12.86 2.41 -11.36
CA GLY A 94 13.12 1.67 -12.61
C GLY A 94 13.13 2.47 -13.92
N ALA A 95 12.66 3.71 -13.96
CA ALA A 95 12.81 4.55 -15.15
C ALA A 95 14.17 5.28 -15.13
N ARG A 96 15.28 4.52 -15.27
CA ARG A 96 16.53 5.16 -15.68
C ARG A 96 16.27 5.67 -17.10
N ALA A 97 16.24 6.99 -17.30
CA ALA A 97 16.33 7.52 -18.64
C ALA A 97 17.62 6.97 -19.26
N VAL A 98 17.50 6.17 -20.33
CA VAL A 98 18.64 5.91 -21.22
C VAL A 98 19.11 7.29 -21.65
N LYS A 99 20.29 7.72 -21.20
CA LYS A 99 20.93 8.92 -21.77
C LYS A 99 21.00 8.66 -23.28
N ARG A 100 20.29 9.46 -24.08
CA ARG A 100 20.61 9.51 -25.51
C ARG A 100 22.04 10.02 -25.60
N SER A 101 22.93 9.17 -26.09
CA SER A 101 24.26 9.58 -26.51
C SER A 101 24.09 10.75 -27.46
N ARG A 102 24.77 11.86 -27.17
CA ARG A 102 25.02 12.91 -28.15
C ARG A 102 26.50 12.87 -28.48
#